data_AF-A0A0P4WNU7-F1
#
_entry.id   AF-A0A0P4WNU7-F1
#
_cell.length_a   1.000
_cell.length_b   1.000
_cell.length_c   1.000
_cell.angle_alpha   90.00
_cell.angle_beta   90.00
_cell.angle_gamma   90.00
#
_symmetry.space_group_name_H-M   'P 1'
#
loop_
_entity.id
_entity.type
_entity.pdbx_description
1 polymer ?
#
loop_
_entity_poly.entity_id
_entity_poly.type
_entity_poly.pdbx_seq_one_letter_code
_entity_poly.pdbx_strand_id
1 'polypeptide(L)'
;MATIDGRPAQYGITLRQLRELMESRGVEGVERIQREYGGTLEITKKLYSSPTNGLSGNASDMEHRRQTFGSNVIPPKPPKTFLTLVWEALQDVTLIILQVAAVVSLGLSFYKPPEETIVGG
;
A
#
# COMPACT_ATOMS: atom_id res chain seq x y z
N MET A 1 7.41 -24.50 -29.02
CA MET A 1 7.09 -23.21 -28.38
C MET A 1 7.34 -23.39 -26.90
N ALA A 2 8.30 -22.66 -26.32
CA ALA A 2 8.97 -23.04 -25.07
C ALA A 2 8.02 -23.00 -23.86
N THR A 3 7.59 -24.18 -23.42
CA THR A 3 7.01 -24.42 -22.11
C THR A 3 8.12 -24.98 -21.23
N ILE A 4 8.41 -24.31 -20.11
CA ILE A 4 9.25 -24.89 -19.06
C ILE A 4 8.27 -25.39 -18.01
N ASP A 5 8.17 -26.71 -17.83
CA ASP A 5 7.26 -27.35 -16.86
C ASP A 5 5.77 -26.95 -16.99
N GLY A 6 5.28 -26.81 -18.22
CA GLY A 6 3.90 -26.38 -18.48
C GLY A 6 3.63 -24.89 -18.25
N ARG A 7 4.67 -24.06 -18.08
CA ARG A 7 4.58 -22.62 -17.88
C ARG A 7 4.82 -21.86 -19.18
N PRO A 8 4.05 -20.81 -19.50
CA PRO A 8 4.45 -19.84 -20.51
C PRO A 8 5.60 -18.98 -19.96
N ALA A 9 6.76 -19.00 -20.62
CA ALA A 9 7.90 -18.15 -20.24
C ALA A 9 7.56 -16.65 -20.31
N GLN A 10 6.56 -16.28 -21.12
CA GLN A 10 6.06 -14.93 -21.24
C GLN A 10 4.59 -14.96 -21.72
N TYR A 11 3.74 -14.11 -21.14
CA TYR A 11 2.38 -13.91 -21.66
C TYR A 11 2.41 -13.08 -22.94
N GLY A 12 1.47 -13.32 -23.84
CA GLY A 12 1.34 -12.57 -25.10
C GLY A 12 0.73 -11.17 -24.94
N ILE A 13 0.46 -10.77 -23.69
CA ILE A 13 -0.07 -9.46 -23.29
C ILE A 13 0.51 -9.08 -21.93
N THR A 14 0.81 -7.79 -21.75
CA THR A 14 1.40 -7.25 -20.53
C THR A 14 0.35 -6.63 -19.61
N LEU A 15 0.69 -6.48 -18.32
CA LEU A 15 -0.11 -5.74 -17.35
C LEU A 15 -0.39 -4.30 -17.80
N ARG A 16 0.60 -3.61 -18.40
CA ARG A 16 0.43 -2.24 -18.88
C ARG A 16 -0.64 -2.16 -19.96
N GLN A 17 -0.59 -3.05 -20.96
CA GLN A 17 -1.59 -3.13 -22.02
C GLN A 17 -3.00 -3.41 -21.47
N LEU A 18 -3.12 -4.30 -20.48
CA LEU A 18 -4.39 -4.57 -19.82
C LEU A 18 -4.93 -3.32 -19.08
N ARG A 19 -4.07 -2.53 -18.45
CA ARG A 19 -4.46 -1.27 -17.79
C ARG A 19 -4.90 -0.21 -18.80
N GLU A 20 -4.12 0.00 -19.85
CA GLU A 20 -4.46 0.94 -20.94
C GLU A 20 -5.78 0.54 -21.61
N LEU A 21 -6.07 -0.75 -21.73
CA LEU A 21 -7.34 -1.23 -22.26
C LEU A 21 -8.53 -0.84 -21.36
N MET A 22 -8.35 -0.90 -20.03
CA MET A 22 -9.39 -0.53 -19.04
C MET A 22 -9.72 0.97 -19.03
N GLU A 23 -8.89 1.81 -19.64
CA GLU A 23 -9.16 3.25 -19.80
C GLU A 23 -10.20 3.51 -20.89
N SER A 24 -10.27 2.66 -21.91
CA SER A 24 -11.29 2.73 -22.96
C SER A 24 -12.62 2.12 -22.53
N ARG A 25 -13.75 2.72 -22.93
CA ARG A 25 -15.10 2.27 -22.53
C ARG A 25 -16.07 2.27 -23.71
N GLY A 26 -17.16 1.50 -23.58
CA GLY A 26 -18.22 1.45 -24.58
C GLY A 26 -17.74 0.97 -25.95
N VAL A 27 -18.24 1.61 -27.02
CA VAL A 27 -17.95 1.23 -28.42
C VAL A 27 -16.46 1.34 -28.75
N GLU A 28 -15.80 2.39 -28.26
CA GLU A 28 -14.36 2.61 -28.45
C GLU A 28 -13.53 1.45 -27.89
N GLY A 29 -13.88 0.97 -26.69
CA GLY A 29 -13.22 -0.19 -26.10
C GLY A 29 -13.41 -1.47 -26.92
N VAL A 30 -14.60 -1.69 -27.46
CA VAL A 30 -14.88 -2.84 -28.33
C VAL A 30 -14.06 -2.77 -29.64
N GLU A 31 -14.01 -1.59 -30.27
CA GLU A 31 -13.19 -1.39 -31.47
C GLU A 31 -11.71 -1.61 -31.19
N ARG A 32 -11.23 -1.12 -30.04
CA ARG A 32 -9.83 -1.28 -29.62
C ARG A 32 -9.46 -2.75 -29.39
N ILE A 33 -10.32 -3.51 -28.71
CA ILE A 33 -10.15 -4.97 -28.55
C ILE A 33 -10.06 -5.65 -29.91
N GLN A 34 -10.95 -5.29 -30.84
CA GLN A 34 -10.99 -5.92 -32.15
C GLN A 34 -9.76 -5.58 -32.99
N ARG A 35 -9.35 -4.30 -33.03
CA ARG A 35 -8.26 -3.80 -33.89
C ARG A 35 -6.87 -4.10 -33.33
N GLU A 36 -6.63 -3.89 -32.05
CA GLU A 36 -5.30 -3.99 -31.45
C GLU A 36 -4.99 -5.40 -30.90
N TYR A 37 -6.02 -6.12 -30.46
CA TYR A 37 -5.83 -7.39 -29.75
C TYR A 37 -6.39 -8.61 -30.51
N GLY A 38 -7.07 -8.40 -31.64
CA GLY A 38 -7.65 -9.49 -32.45
C GLY A 38 -8.91 -10.10 -31.84
N GLY A 39 -9.57 -9.39 -30.92
CA GLY A 39 -10.78 -9.86 -30.24
C GLY A 39 -10.53 -10.51 -28.88
N THR A 40 -11.62 -10.86 -28.19
CA THR A 40 -11.58 -11.43 -26.84
C THR A 40 -10.96 -12.82 -26.79
N LEU A 41 -11.11 -13.62 -27.85
CA LEU A 41 -10.53 -14.96 -27.93
C LEU A 41 -9.01 -14.92 -28.01
N GLU A 42 -8.44 -14.00 -28.80
CA GLU A 42 -6.99 -13.83 -28.89
C GLU A 42 -6.40 -13.27 -27.59
N ILE A 43 -7.11 -12.39 -26.88
CA ILE A 43 -6.71 -11.97 -25.52
C ILE A 43 -6.66 -13.18 -24.58
N THR A 44 -7.68 -14.03 -24.63
CA THR A 44 -7.77 -15.23 -23.78
C THR A 44 -6.61 -16.20 -24.05
N LYS A 45 -6.25 -16.38 -25.33
CA LYS A 45 -5.09 -17.16 -25.77
C LYS A 45 -3.76 -16.54 -25.33
N LYS A 46 -3.60 -15.22 -25.48
CA LYS A 46 -2.41 -14.46 -25.01
C LYS A 46 -2.24 -14.54 -23.48
N LEU A 47 -3.34 -14.65 -22.75
CA LEU A 47 -3.38 -14.86 -21.30
C LEU A 47 -3.22 -16.32 -20.87
N TYR A 48 -3.09 -17.26 -21.81
CA TYR A 48 -3.03 -18.70 -21.54
C TYR A 48 -4.19 -19.19 -20.67
N SER A 49 -5.41 -18.72 -20.97
CA SER A 49 -6.64 -19.12 -20.28
C SER A 49 -7.58 -19.79 -21.29
N SER A 50 -8.54 -20.58 -20.79
CA SER A 50 -9.64 -21.08 -21.60
C SER A 50 -10.83 -20.11 -21.55
N PRO A 51 -11.52 -19.83 -22.67
CA PRO A 51 -12.72 -18.97 -22.67
C PRO A 51 -13.91 -19.63 -21.99
N THR A 52 -13.94 -20.97 -21.97
CA THR A 52 -15.00 -21.78 -21.34
C THR A 52 -14.62 -22.22 -19.92
N ASN A 53 -13.44 -22.83 -19.76
CA ASN A 53 -13.01 -23.46 -18.51
C ASN A 53 -12.13 -22.56 -17.62
N GLY A 54 -11.73 -21.37 -18.09
CA GLY A 54 -10.85 -20.48 -17.35
C GLY A 54 -9.43 -21.03 -17.13
N LEU A 55 -8.89 -20.79 -15.93
CA LEU A 55 -7.57 -21.24 -15.49
C LEU A 55 -7.63 -22.66 -14.92
N SER A 56 -6.53 -23.40 -15.04
CA SER A 56 -6.44 -24.79 -14.55
C SER A 56 -6.42 -24.93 -13.03
N GLY A 57 -6.22 -23.84 -12.28
CA GLY A 57 -6.16 -23.85 -10.82
C GLY A 57 -4.84 -24.39 -10.24
N ASN A 58 -3.84 -24.66 -11.06
CA ASN A 58 -2.53 -25.11 -10.60
C ASN A 58 -1.84 -24.01 -9.76
N ALA A 59 -1.40 -24.36 -8.55
CA ALA A 59 -0.74 -23.42 -7.63
C ALA A 59 0.49 -22.73 -8.25
N SER A 60 1.27 -23.44 -9.07
CA SER A 60 2.44 -22.84 -9.73
C SER A 60 2.06 -21.86 -10.83
N ASP A 61 0.96 -22.08 -11.56
CA ASP A 61 0.45 -21.12 -12.55
C ASP A 61 -0.09 -19.86 -11.83
N MET A 62 -0.82 -20.05 -10.73
CA MET A 62 -1.34 -18.94 -9.93
C MET A 62 -0.22 -18.07 -9.35
N GLU A 63 0.85 -18.68 -8.84
CA GLU A 63 2.01 -17.93 -8.32
C GLU A 63 2.73 -17.17 -9.45
N HIS A 64 2.97 -17.81 -10.60
CA HIS A 64 3.58 -17.14 -11.76
C HIS A 64 2.74 -15.96 -12.27
N ARG A 65 1.41 -16.13 -12.34
CA ARG A 65 0.48 -15.05 -12.66
C ARG A 65 0.56 -13.91 -11.65
N ARG A 66 0.63 -14.22 -10.35
CA ARG A 66 0.75 -13.21 -9.30
C ARG A 66 2.07 -12.44 -9.37
N GLN A 67 3.16 -13.09 -9.78
CA GLN A 67 4.44 -12.44 -10.02
C GLN A 67 4.40 -11.55 -11.27
N THR A 68 3.70 -11.96 -12.33
CA THR A 68 3.67 -11.23 -13.60
C THR A 68 2.67 -10.07 -13.60
N PHE A 69 1.46 -10.29 -13.07
CA PHE A 69 0.35 -9.33 -13.09
C PHE A 69 0.07 -8.67 -11.74
N GLY A 70 0.81 -9.06 -10.70
CA GLY A 70 0.56 -8.58 -9.34
C GLY A 70 -0.63 -9.28 -8.68
N SER A 71 -0.84 -8.95 -7.40
CA SER A 71 -1.95 -9.47 -6.60
C SER A 71 -3.16 -8.54 -6.70
N ASN A 72 -4.37 -9.09 -6.86
CA ASN A 72 -5.62 -8.35 -6.79
C ASN A 72 -6.08 -8.18 -5.33
N VAL A 73 -5.19 -7.65 -4.49
CA VAL A 73 -5.45 -7.39 -3.07
C VAL A 73 -5.13 -5.93 -2.80
N ILE A 74 -6.11 -5.21 -2.27
CA ILE A 74 -5.88 -3.85 -1.77
C ILE A 74 -5.10 -4.00 -0.46
N PRO A 75 -3.84 -3.54 -0.39
CA PRO A 75 -3.04 -3.71 0.82
C PRO A 75 -3.73 -2.96 1.97
N PRO A 76 -3.93 -3.61 3.13
CA PRO A 76 -4.48 -2.91 4.29
C PRO A 76 -3.51 -1.81 4.71
N LYS A 77 -4.06 -0.70 5.22
CA LYS A 77 -3.23 0.36 5.81
C LYS A 77 -2.39 -0.26 6.93
N PRO A 78 -1.06 -0.08 6.95
CA PRO A 78 -0.24 -0.59 8.03
C PRO A 78 -0.75 -0.03 9.37
N PRO A 79 -0.83 -0.85 10.42
CA PRO A 79 -1.28 -0.37 11.72
C PRO A 79 -0.31 0.70 12.24
N LYS A 80 -0.84 1.67 12.99
CA LYS A 80 0.00 2.62 13.71
C LYS A 80 0.80 1.87 14.78
N THR A 81 2.07 2.24 14.95
CA THR A 81 2.88 1.68 16.04
C THR A 81 2.42 2.24 17.38
N PHE A 82 2.68 1.52 18.48
CA PHE A 82 2.37 2.00 19.83
C PHE A 82 2.97 3.39 20.11
N LEU A 83 4.22 3.63 19.70
CA LEU A 83 4.88 4.93 19.88
C LEU A 83 4.22 6.04 19.05
N THR A 84 3.74 5.74 17.84
CA THR A 84 2.96 6.71 17.05
C THR A 84 1.68 7.09 17.78
N LEU A 85 0.98 6.13 18.39
CA LEU A 85 -0.24 6.38 19.15
C LEU A 85 0.04 7.21 20.42
N VAL A 86 1.12 6.90 21.13
CA VAL A 86 1.55 7.68 22.30
C VAL A 86 1.92 9.11 21.89
N TRP A 87 2.66 9.27 20.79
CA TRP A 87 3.03 10.59 20.27
C TRP A 87 1.80 11.40 19.85
N GLU A 88 0.84 10.80 19.16
CA GLU A 88 -0.42 11.43 18.81
C GLU A 88 -1.23 11.83 20.06
N ALA A 89 -1.27 10.98 21.09
CA ALA A 89 -1.94 11.29 22.35
C ALA A 89 -1.28 12.46 23.09
N LEU A 90 0.06 12.55 23.08
CA LEU A 90 0.81 13.63 23.73
C LEU A 90 0.60 15.02 23.09
N GLN A 91 0.06 15.09 21.88
CA GLN A 91 -0.23 16.35 21.18
C GLN A 91 -1.55 17.02 21.61
N ASP A 92 -2.28 16.45 22.59
CA ASP A 92 -3.43 17.11 23.19
C ASP A 92 -3.02 18.36 23.98
N VAL A 93 -3.64 19.51 23.68
CA VAL A 93 -3.34 20.80 24.31
C VAL A 93 -3.45 20.73 25.83
N THR A 94 -4.41 19.96 26.37
CA THR A 94 -4.59 19.74 27.81
C THR A 94 -3.38 19.03 28.40
N LEU A 95 -2.89 17.96 27.75
CA LEU A 95 -1.73 17.20 28.23
C LEU A 95 -0.43 18.01 28.11
N ILE A 96 -0.31 18.86 27.08
CA ILE A 96 0.84 19.76 26.94
C ILE A 96 0.89 20.76 28.10
N ILE A 97 -0.24 21.40 28.42
CA ILE A 97 -0.33 22.34 29.55
C ILE A 97 0.06 21.65 30.87
N LEU A 98 -0.43 20.42 31.10
CA LEU A 98 -0.09 19.65 32.30
C LEU A 98 1.40 19.29 32.38
N GLN A 99 2.02 18.90 31.26
CA GLN A 99 3.45 18.62 31.20
C GLN A 99 4.29 19.87 31.48
N VAL A 100 3.93 21.02 30.90
CA VAL A 100 4.62 22.30 31.16
C VAL A 100 4.51 22.67 32.65
N ALA A 101 3.31 22.57 33.24
CA ALA A 101 3.11 22.83 34.66
C ALA A 101 3.94 21.90 35.55
N ALA A 102 4.05 20.61 35.19
CA ALA A 102 4.87 19.64 35.90
C ALA A 102 6.37 19.98 35.82
N VAL A 103 6.88 20.37 34.65
CA VAL A 103 8.28 20.78 34.47
C VAL A 103 8.59 22.04 35.27
N VAL A 104 7.71 23.04 35.25
CA VAL A 104 7.87 24.27 36.06
C VAL A 104 7.88 23.95 37.55
N SER A 105 6.94 23.12 38.01
CA SER A 105 6.85 22.70 39.41
C SER A 105 8.11 21.96 39.87
N LEU A 106 8.64 21.08 39.03
CA LEU A 106 9.89 20.38 39.29
C LEU A 106 11.07 21.35 39.34
N GLY A 107 11.18 22.28 38.38
CA GLY A 107 12.24 23.28 38.35
C GLY A 107 12.26 24.17 39.59
N LEU A 108 11.08 24.61 40.04
CA LEU A 108 10.93 25.39 41.27
C LEU A 108 11.31 24.57 42.52
N SER A 109 11.04 23.28 42.55
CA SER A 109 11.45 22.40 43.67
C SER A 109 12.97 22.32 43.85
N PHE A 110 13.75 22.58 42.80
CA PHE A 110 15.22 22.61 42.87
C PHE A 110 15.77 24.04 43.02
N TYR A 111 14.93 25.07 42.97
CA TYR A 111 15.33 26.45 43.17
C TYR A 111 15.52 26.74 44.66
N LYS A 112 16.74 27.10 45.06
CA LYS A 112 17.03 27.63 46.41
C LYS A 112 17.32 29.12 46.29
N PRO A 113 16.47 30.01 46.86
CA PRO A 113 16.80 31.43 46.89
C PRO A 113 18.05 31.65 47.78
N PRO A 114 18.95 32.58 47.39
CA PRO A 114 20.07 32.97 48.26
C PRO A 114 19.51 33.58 49.55
N GLU A 115 20.08 33.20 50.70
CA GLU A 115 19.74 33.80 51.99
C GLU A 115 20.08 35.29 51.93
N GLU A 116 19.05 36.14 52.01
CA GLU A 116 19.25 37.57 52.21
C GLU A 116 19.92 37.76 53.56
N THR A 117 21.23 38.01 53.54
CA THR A 117 21.97 38.41 54.73
C THR A 117 21.43 39.78 55.13
N ILE A 118 20.52 39.81 56.10
CA ILE A 118 20.09 41.04 56.76
C ILE A 118 21.34 41.63 57.41
N VAL A 119 21.97 42.60 56.73
CA VAL A 119 23.01 43.44 57.32
C VAL A 119 22.27 44.39 58.26
N GLY A 120 22.33 44.08 59.55
CA GLY A 120 21.77 44.91 60.60
C GLY A 120 22.35 46.31 60.60
N GLY A 121 21.49 47.27 60.91
CA GLY A 121 21.78 48.66 61.25
C GLY A 121 20.64 49.21 62.09
#